data_AF-A0A7V4CUS5-F1
#
_entry.id   AF-A0A7V4CUS5-F1
#
_cell.length_a   1.000
_cell.length_b   1.000
_cell.length_c   1.000
_cell.angle_alpha   90.00
_cell.angle_beta   90.00
_cell.angle_gamma   90.00
#
_symmetry.space_group_name_H-M   'P 1'
#
loop_
_entity.id
_entity.type
_entity.pdbx_description
1 polymer ?
#
loop_
_entity_poly.entity_id
_entity_poly.type
_entity_poly.pdbx_seq_one_letter_code
_entity_poly.pdbx_strand_id
1 'polypeptide(L)' 'MNPLSDLIPDDIYHLLHAKGLINEKSVRDYTIRKKFQELKSQNISASEAIERIRNDYPYLQFDTIRKIVYQLNK' A
#
# COMPACT_ATOMS: atom_id res chain seq x y z
N MET A 1 -4.62 -6.20 -12.21
CA MET A 1 -3.16 -6.03 -12.05
C MET A 1 -2.79 -6.57 -10.68
N ASN A 2 -1.75 -7.40 -10.57
CA ASN A 2 -1.29 -7.97 -9.30
C ASN A 2 -0.52 -6.92 -8.49
N PRO A 3 -1.06 -6.44 -7.34
CA PRO A 3 -0.38 -5.46 -6.49
C PRO A 3 0.79 -6.06 -5.68
N LEU A 4 0.96 -7.38 -5.71
CA LEU A 4 2.01 -8.13 -5.02
C LEU A 4 2.98 -8.79 -6.03
N SER A 5 3.11 -8.27 -7.24
CA SER A 5 3.91 -8.87 -8.32
C SER A 5 5.41 -8.96 -8.02
N ASP A 6 5.90 -8.21 -7.04
CA ASP A 6 7.25 -8.29 -6.49
C ASP A 6 7.42 -9.35 -5.40
N LEU A 7 6.33 -9.94 -4.90
CA LEU A 7 6.33 -11.00 -3.91
C LEU A 7 5.90 -12.35 -4.48
N ILE A 8 4.88 -12.35 -5.34
CA ILE A 8 4.29 -13.55 -5.92
C ILE A 8 3.94 -13.34 -7.40
N PRO A 9 4.11 -14.37 -8.24
CA PRO A 9 3.62 -14.36 -9.63
C PRO A 9 2.12 -14.10 -9.75
N ASP A 10 1.70 -13.60 -10.90
CA ASP A 10 0.31 -13.21 -11.18
C ASP A 10 -0.68 -14.39 -11.06
N ASP A 11 -0.30 -15.57 -11.52
CA ASP A 11 -1.11 -16.80 -11.42
C ASP A 11 -1.38 -17.19 -9.96
N ILE A 12 -0.36 -17.08 -9.09
CA ILE A 12 -0.49 -17.32 -7.65
C ILE A 12 -1.40 -16.28 -7.00
N TYR A 13 -1.20 -14.99 -7.31
CA TYR A 13 -2.08 -13.93 -6.78
C TYR A 13 -3.54 -14.16 -7.18
N HIS A 14 -3.80 -14.47 -8.46
CA HIS A 14 -5.14 -14.73 -8.96
C HIS A 14 -5.78 -15.97 -8.33
N LEU A 15 -5.02 -17.04 -8.12
CA LEU A 15 -5.48 -18.24 -7.43
C LEU A 15 -5.90 -17.92 -5.99
N LEU A 16 -5.02 -17.25 -5.22
CA LEU A 16 -5.29 -16.91 -3.82
C LEU A 16 -6.49 -15.96 -3.69
N HIS A 17 -6.56 -14.96 -4.57
CA HIS A 17 -7.67 -14.00 -4.60
C HIS A 17 -9.00 -14.70 -4.94
N ALA A 18 -9.03 -15.57 -5.95
CA ALA A 18 -10.23 -16.32 -6.33
C ALA A 18 -10.72 -17.27 -5.24
N LYS A 19 -9.84 -17.71 -4.34
CA LYS A 19 -10.18 -18.55 -3.17
C LYS A 19 -10.53 -17.73 -1.91
N GLY A 20 -10.51 -16.39 -1.99
CA GLY A 20 -10.77 -15.53 -0.84
C GLY A 20 -9.66 -15.58 0.23
N LEU A 21 -8.44 -15.99 -0.15
CA LEU A 21 -7.29 -16.10 0.75
C LEU A 21 -6.47 -14.81 0.84
N ILE A 22 -6.83 -13.79 0.07
CA ILE A 22 -6.20 -12.47 0.08
C ILE A 22 -7.00 -11.53 0.98
N ASN A 23 -6.28 -10.85 1.88
CA ASN A 23 -6.84 -9.78 2.69
C ASN A 23 -6.65 -8.43 1.99
N GLU A 24 -7.71 -7.92 1.36
CA GLU A 24 -7.69 -6.67 0.58
C GLU A 24 -7.14 -5.47 1.36
N LYS A 25 -7.48 -5.37 2.66
CA LYS A 25 -6.94 -4.31 3.52
C LYS A 25 -5.43 -4.41 3.63
N SER A 26 -4.90 -5.61 3.84
CA SER A 26 -3.45 -5.83 4.00
C SER A 26 -2.70 -5.58 2.70
N VAL A 27 -3.28 -5.95 1.56
CA VAL A 27 -2.75 -5.64 0.23
C VAL A 27 -2.70 -4.13 0.00
N ARG A 28 -3.79 -3.42 0.27
CA ARG A 28 -3.81 -1.96 0.18
C ARG A 28 -2.76 -1.31 1.07
N ASP A 29 -2.69 -1.73 2.34
CA ASP A 29 -1.74 -1.17 3.30
C ASP A 29 -0.29 -1.43 2.85
N TYR A 30 -0.02 -2.56 2.17
CA TYR A 30 1.26 -2.84 1.51
C TYR A 30 1.53 -1.89 0.33
N THR A 31 0.58 -1.72 -0.59
CA THR A 31 0.72 -0.78 -1.72
C THR A 31 0.98 0.65 -1.26
N ILE A 32 0.29 1.10 -0.20
CA ILE A 32 0.51 2.41 0.42
C ILE A 32 1.94 2.55 0.94
N ARG A 33 2.44 1.53 1.66
CA ARG A 33 3.84 1.53 2.15
C ARG A 33 4.84 1.59 1.01
N LYS A 34 4.64 0.81 -0.06
CA LYS A 34 5.50 0.80 -1.25
C LYS A 34 5.56 2.18 -1.90
N LYS A 35 4.40 2.79 -2.19
CA LYS A 35 4.32 4.14 -2.76
C LYS A 35 4.96 5.19 -1.85
N PHE A 36 4.79 5.08 -0.54
CA PHE A 36 5.45 5.98 0.41
C PHE A 36 6.97 5.88 0.32
N GLN A 37 7.54 4.67 0.28
CA GLN A 37 8.99 4.49 0.14
C GLN A 37 9.51 5.02 -1.20
N GLU A 38 8.77 4.82 -2.30
CA GLU A 38 9.10 5.40 -3.60
C GLU A 38 9.16 6.93 -3.55
N LEU A 39 8.16 7.58 -2.95
CA LEU A 39 8.14 9.04 -2.77
C LEU A 39 9.29 9.52 -1.87
N LYS A 40 9.61 8.76 -0.81
CA LYS A 40 10.76 9.06 0.06
C LYS A 40 12.09 8.97 -0.68
N SER A 41 12.25 8.01 -1.60
CA SER A 41 13.46 7.90 -2.42
C SER A 41 13.66 9.09 -3.37
N GLN A 42 12.58 9.80 -3.70
CA GLN A 42 12.59 11.03 -4.49
C GLN A 42 12.79 12.30 -3.64
N ASN A 43 13.23 12.17 -2.38
CA ASN A 43 13.41 13.27 -1.42
C ASN A 43 12.14 14.06 -1.08
N ILE A 44 10.96 13.49 -1.32
CA ILE A 44 9.69 14.13 -0.95
C ILE A 44 9.53 14.11 0.58
N SER A 45 9.00 15.20 1.15
CA SER A 45 8.73 15.30 2.58
C SER A 45 7.66 14.29 3.00
N ALA A 46 7.67 13.86 4.27
CA ALA A 46 6.71 12.86 4.74
C ALA A 46 5.25 13.36 4.61
N SER A 47 4.99 14.61 4.98
CA SER A 47 3.65 15.20 4.90
C SER A 47 3.16 15.28 3.45
N GLU A 48 4.02 15.72 2.53
CA GLU A 48 3.69 15.78 1.10
C GLU A 48 3.48 14.37 0.51
N ALA A 49 4.30 13.40 0.91
CA ALA A 49 4.14 12.02 0.46
C ALA A 49 2.80 11.42 0.92
N ILE A 50 2.41 11.65 2.18
CA ILE A 50 1.11 11.22 2.71
C ILE A 50 -0.03 11.90 1.95
N GLU A 51 0.09 13.19 1.65
CA GLU A 51 -0.92 13.93 0.90
C GLU A 51 -1.09 13.40 -0.53
N ARG A 52 0.01 13.10 -1.22
CA ARG A 52 -0.03 12.47 -2.54
C ARG A 52 -0.71 11.10 -2.53
N ILE A 53 -0.41 10.28 -1.52
CA ILE A 53 -1.07 8.97 -1.35
C ILE A 53 -2.56 9.17 -1.07
N ARG A 54 -2.94 10.18 -0.29
CA ARG A 54 -4.34 10.50 0.00
C ARG A 54 -5.14 10.80 -1.26
N ASN A 55 -4.52 11.40 -2.28
CA ASN A 55 -5.17 11.63 -3.57
C ASN A 55 -5.54 10.32 -4.29
N ASP A 56 -4.78 9.24 -4.12
CA ASP A 56 -5.13 7.93 -4.68
C ASP A 56 -6.15 7.17 -3.81
N TYR A 57 -6.22 7.49 -2.52
CA TYR A 57 -7.12 6.88 -1.56
C TYR A 57 -7.96 7.94 -0.81
N PRO A 58 -8.87 8.67 -1.49
CA PRO A 58 -9.57 9.82 -0.88
C PRO A 58 -10.46 9.46 0.32
N TYR A 59 -10.84 8.20 0.43
CA TYR A 59 -11.62 7.66 1.55
C TYR A 59 -10.78 7.44 2.82
N LEU A 60 -9.44 7.50 2.73
CA LEU A 60 -8.54 7.40 3.87
C LEU A 60 -8.20 8.79 4.41
N GLN A 61 -8.27 8.93 5.73
CA GLN A 61 -7.82 10.14 6.41
C GLN A 61 -6.29 10.21 6.41
N PHE A 62 -5.74 11.44 6.47
CA PHE A 62 -4.30 11.66 6.56
C PHE A 62 -3.66 10.86 7.71
N ASP A 63 -4.28 10.87 8.89
CA ASP A 63 -3.79 10.12 10.05
C ASP A 63 -3.83 8.60 9.84
N THR A 64 -4.80 8.10 9.07
CA THR A 64 -4.90 6.69 8.72
C THR A 64 -3.72 6.28 7.83
N ILE A 65 -3.39 7.07 6.81
CA ILE A 65 -2.24 6.81 5.94
C ILE A 65 -0.95 6.91 6.75
N ARG A 66 -0.81 7.93 7.61
CA ARG A 66 0.31 8.08 8.54
C ARG A 66 0.52 6.83 9.39
N LYS A 67 -0.55 6.28 9.97
CA LYS A 67 -0.49 5.03 10.73
C LYS A 67 -0.05 3.85 9.86
N ILE A 68 -0.59 3.70 8.65
CA ILE A 68 -0.21 2.61 7.73
C ILE A 68 1.29 2.63 7.39
N VAL A 69 1.86 3.81 7.15
CA VAL A 69 3.25 3.95 6.70
C VAL A 69 4.27 3.88 7.85
N TYR A 70 3.88 4.22 9.08
CA TYR A 70 4.78 4.20 10.25
C TYR A 70 4.55 3.04 11.23
N GLN A 71 3.33 2.50 11.31
CA GLN A 71 3.05 1.31 12.11
C GLN A 71 3.29 0.07 11.25
N LEU A 72 4.52 -0.44 11.33
CA LEU A 72 4.79 -1.83 10.99
C LEU A 72 4.08 -2.69 12.03
N ASN A 73 3.24 -3.63 11.57
CA ASN A 73 2.73 -4.68 12.44
C ASN A 73 3.93 -5.32 13.15
N LYS A 74 3.95 -5.25 14.48
CA LYS A 74 4.83 -6.08 15.30
C LYS A 74 4.46 -7.54 15.14
#